data_AF-A0A2T1C8L1-F1
#
_entry.id   AF-A0A2T1C8L1-F1
#
_cell.length_a   1.000
_cell.length_b   1.000
_cell.length_c   1.000
_cell.angle_alpha   90.00
_cell.angle_beta   90.00
_cell.angle_gamma   90.00
#
_symmetry.space_group_name_H-M   'P 1'
#
loop_
_entity.id
_entity.type
_entity.pdbx_description
1 polymer ?
#
loop_
_entity_poly.entity_id
_entity_poly.type
_entity_poly.pdbx_seq_one_letter_code
_entity_poly.pdbx_strand_id
1 'polypeptide(L)'
;MSQITVQCRLVATEATRRCLWELMAIQNTPLINELLQQISLQDDFETWRSQAKLPSGTVERICQPLKSDPRFIGQPSRFYTSA
;
A
#
# COMPACT_ATOMS: atom_id res chain seq x y z
N MET A 1 -19.84 -25.80 -10.09
CA MET A 1 -18.93 -24.64 -10.07
C MET A 1 -17.57 -25.11 -9.61
N SER A 2 -16.53 -25.03 -10.43
CA SER A 2 -15.15 -25.37 -10.03
C SER A 2 -14.47 -24.13 -9.47
N GLN A 3 -14.04 -24.18 -8.22
CA GLN A 3 -13.22 -23.14 -7.62
C GLN A 3 -11.83 -23.19 -8.27
N ILE A 4 -11.53 -22.24 -9.17
CA ILE A 4 -10.23 -22.14 -9.83
C ILE A 4 -9.33 -21.31 -8.93
N THR A 5 -8.52 -21.99 -8.11
CA THR A 5 -7.51 -21.33 -7.29
C THR A 5 -6.26 -21.15 -8.14
N VAL A 6 -5.93 -19.92 -8.51
CA VAL A 6 -4.62 -19.61 -9.11
C VAL A 6 -3.58 -19.70 -8.00
N GLN A 7 -2.86 -20.83 -7.93
CA GLN A 7 -1.75 -20.96 -7.00
C GLN A 7 -0.56 -20.17 -7.55
N CYS A 8 -0.44 -18.91 -7.15
CA CYS A 8 0.75 -18.10 -7.43
C CYS A 8 1.92 -18.65 -6.59
N ARG A 9 2.74 -19.52 -7.18
CA ARG A 9 3.98 -20.01 -6.55
C ARG A 9 5.14 -19.09 -6.91
N LEU A 10 5.61 -18.29 -5.96
CA LEU A 10 6.88 -17.58 -6.09
C LEU A 10 8.05 -18.55 -5.89
N VAL A 11 8.65 -19.01 -6.99
CA VAL A 11 9.87 -19.83 -6.96
C VAL A 11 11.08 -18.89 -7.03
N ALA A 12 11.72 -18.66 -5.89
CA ALA A 12 12.91 -17.85 -5.78
C ALA A 12 13.83 -18.37 -4.67
N THR A 13 15.09 -17.95 -4.68
CA THR A 13 16.03 -18.29 -3.60
C THR A 13 15.49 -17.80 -2.25
N GLU A 14 15.96 -18.40 -1.16
CA GLU A 14 15.59 -17.90 0.18
C GLU A 14 15.96 -16.43 0.37
N ALA A 15 17.14 -16.02 -0.08
CA ALA A 15 17.59 -14.64 -0.02
C ALA A 15 16.62 -13.68 -0.72
N THR A 16 16.18 -14.02 -1.93
CA THR A 16 15.19 -13.21 -2.66
C THR A 16 13.84 -13.16 -1.93
N ARG A 17 13.36 -14.29 -1.41
CA ARG A 17 12.10 -14.33 -0.66
C ARG A 17 12.16 -13.51 0.63
N ARG A 18 13.30 -13.54 1.34
CA ARG A 18 13.55 -12.73 2.53
C ARG A 18 13.55 -11.24 2.21
N CYS A 19 14.26 -10.84 1.15
CA CYS A 19 14.26 -9.46 0.67
C CYS A 19 12.83 -8.98 0.31
N LEU A 20 12.05 -9.81 -0.39
CA LEU A 20 10.65 -9.48 -0.71
C LEU A 20 9.78 -9.38 0.54
N TRP A 21 9.97 -10.27 1.52
CA TRP A 21 9.27 -10.20 2.80
C TRP A 21 9.59 -8.90 3.54
N GLU A 22 10.86 -8.51 3.63
CA GLU A 22 11.29 -7.25 4.24
C GLU A 22 10.65 -6.05 3.54
N LEU A 23 10.69 -6.01 2.21
CA LEU A 23 10.05 -4.95 1.43
C LEU A 23 8.54 -4.88 1.65
N MET A 24 7.83 -6.02 1.60
CA MET A 24 6.37 -6.04 1.68
C MET A 24 5.89 -5.86 3.13
N ALA A 25 6.35 -6.71 4.05
CA ALA A 25 5.82 -6.78 5.41
C ALA A 25 6.40 -5.69 6.33
N ILE A 26 7.68 -5.35 6.16
CA ILE A 26 8.37 -4.44 7.09
C ILE A 26 8.32 -3.00 6.60
N GLN A 27 8.38 -2.77 5.29
CA GLN A 27 8.38 -1.40 4.74
C GLN A 27 7.01 -0.97 4.20
N ASN A 28 6.45 -1.75 3.27
CA ASN A 28 5.22 -1.36 2.58
C ASN A 28 3.97 -1.44 3.48
N THR A 29 3.79 -2.51 4.25
CA THR A 29 2.61 -2.67 5.12
C THR A 29 2.42 -1.50 6.11
N PRO A 30 3.46 -1.00 6.82
CA PRO A 30 3.33 0.20 7.64
C PRO A 30 2.88 1.44 6.86
N LEU A 31 3.42 1.67 5.66
CA LEU A 31 3.01 2.80 4.81
C LEU A 31 1.53 2.69 4.42
N ILE A 32 1.08 1.50 3.99
CA ILE A 32 -0.32 1.26 3.66
C ILE A 32 -1.24 1.47 4.86
N ASN A 33 -0.85 1.00 6.05
CA ASN A 33 -1.63 1.21 7.27
C ASN A 33 -1.79 2.68 7.61
N GLU A 34 -0.71 3.46 7.51
CA GLU A 34 -0.74 4.90 7.71
C GLU A 34 -1.63 5.59 6.67
N LEU A 35 -1.54 5.22 5.39
CA LEU A 35 -2.42 5.74 4.35
C LEU A 35 -3.90 5.47 4.65
N LEU A 36 -4.24 4.25 5.06
CA LEU A 36 -5.61 3.90 5.43
C LEU A 36 -6.11 4.73 6.62
N GLN A 37 -5.26 4.96 7.62
CA GLN A 37 -5.58 5.83 8.75
C GLN A 37 -5.82 7.27 8.28
N GLN A 38 -4.93 7.85 7.47
CA GLN A 38 -5.07 9.23 7.00
C GLN A 38 -6.27 9.44 6.08
N ILE A 39 -6.60 8.43 5.25
CA ILE A 39 -7.81 8.44 4.43
C ILE A 39 -9.06 8.46 5.32
N SER A 40 -9.08 7.68 6.40
CA SER A 40 -10.22 7.64 7.32
C SER A 40 -10.45 8.94 8.09
N LEU A 41 -9.43 9.80 8.16
CA LEU A 41 -9.48 11.12 8.82
C LEU A 41 -9.90 12.25 7.87
N GLN A 42 -10.15 11.98 6.59
CA GLN A 42 -10.64 13.00 5.66
C GLN A 42 -12.12 13.27 5.89
N ASP A 43 -12.54 14.54 5.85
CA ASP A 43 -13.95 14.93 6.05
C ASP A 43 -14.89 14.26 5.04
N ASP A 44 -14.42 14.05 3.81
CA ASP A 44 -15.17 13.42 2.72
C ASP A 44 -15.20 11.88 2.78
N PHE A 45 -14.55 11.27 3.77
CA PHE A 45 -14.37 9.81 3.81
C PHE A 45 -15.68 9.03 3.75
N GLU A 46 -16.68 9.42 4.53
CA GLU A 46 -17.99 8.74 4.54
C GLU A 46 -18.70 8.84 3.18
N THR A 47 -18.53 9.95 2.47
CA THR A 47 -19.04 10.12 1.10
C THR A 47 -18.34 9.13 0.16
N TRP A 48 -17.02 9.05 0.19
CA TRP A 48 -16.26 8.11 -0.67
C TRP A 48 -16.58 6.66 -0.35
N ARG A 49 -16.73 6.33 0.94
CA ARG A 49 -17.08 5.00 1.43
C ARG A 49 -18.45 4.57 0.94
N SER A 50 -19.46 5.44 1.05
CA SER A 50 -20.82 5.13 0.57
C SER A 50 -20.87 4.92 -0.95
N GLN A 51 -20.00 5.61 -1.70
CA GLN A 51 -19.90 5.51 -3.16
C GLN A 51 -18.96 4.39 -3.63
N ALA A 52 -18.27 3.71 -2.71
CA ALA A 52 -17.19 2.76 -3.00
C ALA A 52 -16.15 3.31 -3.99
N LYS A 53 -15.89 4.62 -3.95
CA LYS A 53 -15.04 5.31 -4.92
C LYS A 53 -14.30 6.47 -4.28
N LEU A 54 -12.97 6.41 -4.35
CA LEU A 54 -12.09 7.53 -4.03
C LEU A 54 -11.90 8.42 -5.27
N PRO A 55 -11.82 9.75 -5.10
CA PRO A 55 -11.39 10.63 -6.17
C PRO A 55 -9.98 10.27 -6.67
N SER A 56 -9.76 10.42 -7.97
CA SER A 56 -8.44 10.19 -8.58
C SER A 56 -7.40 11.11 -7.96
N GLY A 57 -6.21 10.58 -7.65
CA GLY A 57 -5.12 11.34 -7.04
C GLY A 57 -5.25 11.57 -5.52
N THR A 58 -6.35 11.13 -4.88
CA THR A 58 -6.49 11.24 -3.41
C THR A 58 -5.36 10.51 -2.69
N VAL A 59 -5.06 9.27 -3.09
CA VAL A 59 -4.00 8.48 -2.44
C VAL A 59 -2.64 9.11 -2.66
N GLU A 60 -2.35 9.59 -3.87
CA GLU A 60 -1.09 10.30 -4.17
C GLU A 60 -0.92 11.55 -3.31
N ARG A 61 -1.96 12.38 -3.17
CA ARG A 61 -1.95 13.59 -2.34
C ARG A 61 -1.66 13.26 -0.87
N ILE A 62 -2.30 12.22 -0.33
CA ILE A 62 -2.12 11.79 1.07
C ILE A 62 -0.74 11.15 1.26
N CYS A 63 -0.24 10.42 0.26
CA CYS A 63 1.07 9.77 0.31
C CYS A 63 2.24 10.75 0.17
N GLN A 64 2.05 11.87 -0.54
CA GLN A 64 3.10 12.84 -0.82
C GLN A 64 3.87 13.33 0.42
N PRO A 65 3.22 13.76 1.53
CA PRO A 65 3.95 14.14 2.75
C PRO A 65 4.69 12.97 3.41
N LEU A 66 4.20 11.73 3.26
CA LEU A 66 4.82 10.54 3.86
C LEU A 66 6.19 10.21 3.25
N LYS A 67 6.48 10.66 2.03
CA LYS A 67 7.81 10.47 1.40
C LYS A 67 8.96 11.09 2.19
N SER A 68 8.66 12.12 2.97
CA SER A 68 9.63 12.83 3.82
C SER A 68 9.57 12.39 5.28
N ASP A 69 8.62 11.52 5.65
CA ASP A 69 8.53 10.98 7.01
C ASP A 69 9.70 10.02 7.25
N PRO A 70 10.48 10.18 8.35
CA PRO A 70 11.59 9.29 8.68
C PRO A 70 11.22 7.80 8.75
N ARG A 71 9.94 7.48 9.03
CA ARG A 71 9.43 6.09 9.06
C ARG A 71 9.37 5.45 7.67
N PHE A 72 9.20 6.27 6.63
CA PHE A 72 8.94 5.80 5.28
C PHE A 72 10.01 6.21 4.27
N ILE A 73 10.88 7.16 4.60
CA ILE A 73 11.95 7.64 3.71
C ILE A 73 12.84 6.50 3.18
N GLY A 74 13.28 6.63 1.93
CA GLY A 74 14.20 5.67 1.30
C GLY A 74 13.55 4.39 0.76
N GLN A 75 12.23 4.23 0.89
CA GLN A 75 11.50 3.12 0.25
C GLN A 75 11.50 3.23 -1.29
N PRO A 76 11.37 2.09 -2.00
CA PRO A 76 11.25 2.10 -3.46
C PRO A 76 10.13 3.03 -3.94
N SER A 77 10.42 3.86 -4.94
CA SER A 77 9.47 4.88 -5.41
C SER A 77 8.11 4.33 -5.81
N ARG A 78 8.07 3.05 -6.24
CA ARG A 78 6.85 2.35 -6.60
C ARG A 78 5.84 2.26 -5.45
N PHE A 79 6.28 2.17 -4.20
CA PHE A 79 5.37 2.08 -3.06
C PHE A 79 4.58 3.35 -2.84
N TYR A 80 5.11 4.51 -3.24
CA TYR A 80 4.36 5.76 -3.15
C TYR A 80 3.43 6.02 -4.33
N THR A 81 3.61 5.33 -5.46
CA THR A 81 2.85 5.57 -6.69
C THR A 81 1.84 4.47 -7.00
N SER A 82 1.98 3.28 -6.39
CA SER A 82 1.04 2.17 -6.53
C SER A 82 0.33 1.77 -5.25
N ALA A 83 0.49 2.56 -4.17
CA ALA A 83 -0.34 2.44 -2.97
C ALA A 83 -1.75 2.97 -3.23
#